data_AF-A0A661QMF9-F1
#
_entry.id   AF-A0A661QMF9-F1
#
_cell.length_a   1.000
_cell.length_b   1.000
_cell.length_c   1.000
_cell.angle_alpha   90.00
_cell.angle_beta   90.00
_cell.angle_gamma   90.00
#
_symmetry.space_group_name_H-M   'P 1'
#
loop_
_entity.id
_entity.type
_entity.pdbx_description
1 polymer ?
#
loop_
_entity_poly.entity_id
_entity_poly.type
_entity_poly.pdbx_seq_one_letter_code
_entity_poly.pdbx_strand_id
1 'polypeptide(L)' 'MLKTFKKLPRKKQIAILDAAAAVFASKGYYQANVGEICRRAGISNGALYKYFKNK' A
#
# COMPACT_ATOMS: atom_id res chain seq x y z
N MET A 1 10.69 6.23 -7.65
CA MET A 1 9.93 5.36 -6.72
C MET A 1 8.85 6.12 -5.98
N LEU A 2 9.11 7.12 -5.12
CA LEU A 2 8.00 7.90 -4.50
C LEU A 2 7.33 8.94 -5.42
N LYS A 3 7.98 9.32 -6.54
CA LYS A 3 7.44 10.31 -7.49
C LYS A 3 6.10 9.87 -8.11
N THR A 4 5.88 8.56 -8.30
CA THR A 4 4.65 8.03 -8.89
C THR A 4 3.52 7.99 -7.89
N PHE A 5 3.80 7.65 -6.62
CA PHE A 5 2.81 7.66 -5.54
C PHE A 5 2.27 9.07 -5.28
N LYS A 6 3.16 10.07 -5.22
CA LYS A 6 2.79 11.48 -5.00
C LYS A 6 1.89 12.07 -6.10
N LYS A 7 1.87 11.48 -7.29
CA LYS A 7 1.00 11.87 -8.41
C LYS A 7 -0.40 11.25 -8.34
N LEU A 8 -0.65 10.32 -7.42
CA LEU A 8 -1.98 9.73 -7.27
C LEU A 8 -2.97 10.75 -6.71
N PRO A 9 -4.27 10.61 -7.02
CA PRO A 9 -5.31 11.36 -6.32
C PRO A 9 -5.17 11.17 -4.81
N ARG A 10 -5.38 12.25 -4.03
CA ARG A 10 -5.19 12.23 -2.57
C ARG A 10 -5.99 11.13 -1.88
N LYS A 11 -7.23 10.88 -2.33
CA LYS A 11 -8.07 9.76 -1.86
C LYS A 11 -7.39 8.39 -2.01
N LYS A 12 -6.68 8.17 -3.12
CA LYS A 12 -5.98 6.91 -3.40
C LYS A 12 -4.70 6.77 -2.57
N GLN A 13 -4.00 7.88 -2.33
CA GLN A 13 -2.85 7.89 -1.41
C GLN A 13 -3.30 7.51 0.01
N ILE A 14 -4.37 8.13 0.50
CA ILE A 14 -4.95 7.85 1.83
C ILE A 14 -5.37 6.39 1.93
N ALA A 15 -6.12 5.86 0.95
CA ALA A 15 -6.56 4.46 0.97
C ALA A 15 -5.39 3.46 1.05
N ILE A 16 -4.27 3.73 0.36
CA ILE A 16 -3.07 2.87 0.41
C ILE A 16 -2.41 2.95 1.78
N LEU A 17 -2.28 4.15 2.36
CA LEU A 17 -1.65 4.36 3.66
C LEU A 17 -2.49 3.76 4.79
N ASP A 18 -3.81 3.96 4.76
CA ASP A 18 -4.74 3.40 5.75
C ASP A 18 -4.75 1.87 5.69
N ALA A 19 -4.77 1.30 4.48
CA ALA A 19 -4.67 -0.14 4.30
C ALA A 19 -3.35 -0.69 4.86
N ALA A 20 -2.22 -0.04 4.57
CA ALA A 20 -0.92 -0.43 5.09
C ALA A 20 -0.88 -0.35 6.62
N ALA A 21 -1.29 0.78 7.20
CA ALA A 21 -1.34 0.99 8.64
C ALA A 21 -2.21 -0.07 9.33
N ALA A 22 -3.39 -0.36 8.80
CA ALA A 22 -4.29 -1.34 9.39
C ALA A 22 -3.78 -2.79 9.28
N VAL A 23 -3.04 -3.14 8.22
CA VAL A 23 -2.40 -4.46 8.11
C VAL A 23 -1.22 -4.58 9.07
N PHE A 24 -0.38 -3.56 9.16
CA PHE A 24 0.75 -3.53 10.10
C PHE A 24 0.29 -3.54 11.55
N ALA A 25 -0.77 -2.79 11.90
CA ALA A 25 -1.33 -2.79 13.24
C ALA A 25 -1.90 -4.16 13.64
N SER A 26 -2.48 -4.91 12.68
CA SER A 26 -3.09 -6.20 12.97
C SER A 26 -2.12 -7.37 13.01
N LYS A 27 -1.05 -7.35 12.20
CA LYS A 27 -0.16 -8.52 12.01
C LYS A 27 1.29 -8.25 12.38
N GLY A 28 1.64 -7.01 12.71
CA GLY A 28 3.03 -6.56 12.82
C GLY A 28 3.73 -6.47 11.45
N TYR A 29 4.92 -5.86 11.44
CA TYR A 29 5.64 -5.58 10.19
C TYR A 29 6.05 -6.86 9.45
N TYR A 30 6.53 -7.90 10.13
CA TYR A 30 7.05 -9.11 9.48
C TYR A 30 5.94 -9.95 8.82
N GLN A 31 4.80 -10.13 9.47
CA GLN A 31 3.71 -10.96 8.93
C GLN A 31 2.74 -10.21 8.00
N ALA A 32 2.78 -8.88 7.98
CA ALA A 32 2.07 -8.12 6.96
C ALA A 32 2.54 -8.54 5.56
N ASN A 33 1.65 -8.61 4.57
CA ASN A 33 2.06 -8.87 3.19
C ASN A 33 1.49 -7.82 2.24
N VAL A 34 2.24 -7.53 1.19
CA VAL A 34 1.89 -6.53 0.17
C VAL A 34 0.55 -6.83 -0.49
N GLY A 35 0.23 -8.11 -0.73
CA GLY A 35 -1.04 -8.51 -1.35
C GLY A 35 -2.27 -8.13 -0.53
N GLU A 36 -2.18 -8.28 0.79
CA GLU A 36 -3.25 -7.92 1.71
C GLU A 36 -3.47 -6.40 1.76
N ILE A 37 -2.39 -5.62 1.76
CA ILE A 37 -2.44 -4.15 1.67
C ILE A 37 -3.11 -3.74 0.36
N CYS A 38 -2.73 -4.36 -0.76
CA CYS A 38 -3.31 -4.08 -2.07
C CYS A 38 -4.81 -4.41 -2.12
N ARG A 39 -5.20 -5.59 -1.60
CA ARG A 39 -6.60 -6.01 -1.51
C ARG A 39 -7.43 -5.02 -0.68
N ARG A 40 -6.92 -4.57 0.46
CA ARG A 40 -7.59 -3.58 1.31
C ARG A 40 -7.65 -2.19 0.68
N ALA A 41 -6.59 -1.77 -0.02
CA ALA A 41 -6.53 -0.49 -0.69
C ALA A 41 -7.30 -0.45 -2.04
N GLY A 42 -7.84 -1.59 -2.50
CA GLY A 42 -8.54 -1.69 -3.78
C GLY A 42 -7.63 -1.48 -4.99
N ILE A 43 -6.36 -1.91 -4.91
CA ILE A 43 -5.39 -1.80 -6.00
C ILE A 43 -4.78 -3.17 -6.34
N SER A 44 -4.20 -3.29 -7.53
CA SER A 44 -3.45 -4.49 -7.91
C SER A 44 -2.04 -4.48 -7.31
N ASN A 45 -1.46 -5.66 -7.08
CA ASN A 45 -0.08 -5.80 -6.61
C ASN A 45 0.94 -5.10 -7.52
N GLY A 46 0.74 -5.20 -8.84
CA GLY A 46 1.60 -4.51 -9.82
C GLY A 46 1.54 -2.99 -9.72
N ALA A 47 0.41 -2.42 -9.31
CA ALA A 47 0.31 -0.98 -9.05
C ALA A 47 1.13 -0.59 -7.81
N LEU A 48 1.11 -1.40 -6.75
CA LEU A 48 1.90 -1.13 -5.56
C LEU A 48 3.41 -1.20 -5.83
N TYR A 49 3.89 -2.19 -6.59
CA TYR A 49 5.30 -2.31 -6.94
C TYR A 49 5.82 -1.16 -7.82
N LYS A 50 4.93 -0.45 -8.54
CA LYS A 50 5.29 0.81 -9.22
C LYS A 50 5.53 1.97 -8.24
N TYR A 51 4.98 1.90 -7.03
CA TYR A 51 5.06 2.93 -6.01
C TYR A 51 6.19 2.64 -5.00
N PHE A 52 6.31 1.38 -4.58
CA PHE A 52 7.23 0.93 -3.54
C PHE A 52 8.01 -0.29 -4.04
N LYS A 53 9.35 -0.30 -3.91
CA LYS A 53 10.17 -1.46 -4.34
C LYS A 53 10.07 -2.64 -3.39
N ASN A 54 9.80 -2.37 -2.11
CA ASN A 54 9.72 -3.35 -1.04
C ASN A 54 8.62 -2.94 -0.05
N LYS A 55 8.27 -3.89 0.82
CA LYS A 55 7.36 -3.69 1.94
C LYS A 55 8.04 -2.89 3.06
#